data_AF-A0A3D1HLZ9-F1
#
_entry.id   AF-A0A3D1HLZ9-F1
#
_cell.length_a   1.000
_cell.length_b   1.000
_cell.length_c   1.000
_cell.angle_alpha   90.00
_cell.angle_beta   90.00
_cell.angle_gamma   90.00
#
_symmetry.space_group_name_H-M   'P 1'
#
loop_
_entity.id
_entity.type
_entity.pdbx_description
1 polymer ?
#
loop_
_entity_poly.entity_id
_entity_poly.type
_entity_poly.pdbx_seq_one_letter_code
_entity_poly.pdbx_strand_id
1 'polypeptide(L)' 'MKILEAAKRAGLTVKTVRYYANIGMVTPHQDPATSYR' A
#
# COMPACT_ATOMS: atom_id res chain seq x y z
N MET A 1 5.79 -4.70 -2.02
CA MET A 1 6.06 -3.98 -0.75
C MET A 1 4.76 -3.97 0.02
N LYS A 2 4.70 -4.57 1.21
CA LYS A 2 3.41 -4.75 1.91
C LYS A 2 2.85 -3.39 2.31
N ILE A 3 1.54 -3.18 2.15
CA ILE A 3 0.88 -1.88 2.45
C ILE A 3 1.15 -1.37 3.89
N LEU A 4 1.38 -2.29 4.83
CA LEU A 4 1.76 -2.02 6.22
C LEU A 4 3.15 -1.37 6.34
N GLU A 5 4.12 -1.83 5.56
CA GLU A 5 5.47 -1.24 5.56
C GLU A 5 5.45 0.14 4.91
N ALA A 6 4.69 0.31 3.83
CA ALA A 6 4.50 1.60 3.19
C ALA A 6 3.87 2.63 4.15
N ALA A 7 2.83 2.21 4.88
CA ALA A 7 2.19 3.03 5.92
C ALA A 7 3.19 3.44 7.02
N LYS A 8 3.97 2.48 7.53
CA LYS A 8 4.97 2.74 8.58
C LYS A 8 6.09 3.69 8.12
N ARG A 9 6.57 3.53 6.88
CA ARG A 9 7.61 4.42 6.31
C ARG A 9 7.11 5.83 6.03
N ALA A 10 5.85 5.96 5.60
CA ALA A 10 5.25 7.24 5.30
C ALA A 10 4.71 7.99 6.54
N GLY A 11 4.69 7.34 7.72
CA GLY A 11 4.04 7.89 8.91
C GLY A 11 2.51 8.02 8.74
N LEU A 12 1.94 7.26 7.80
CA LEU A 12 0.52 7.31 7.46
C LEU A 12 -0.19 6.07 8.02
N THR A 13 -1.51 6.19 8.24
CA THR A 13 -2.31 5.01 8.58
C THR A 13 -2.49 4.10 7.35
N VAL A 14 -2.67 2.79 7.59
CA VAL A 14 -2.96 1.82 6.52
C VAL A 14 -4.22 2.21 5.74
N LYS A 15 -5.22 2.79 6.40
CA LYS A 15 -6.46 3.26 5.76
C LYS A 15 -6.17 4.40 4.77
N THR A 16 -5.31 5.33 5.15
CA THR A 16 -4.88 6.44 4.28
C THR A 16 -4.10 5.93 3.06
N VAL A 17 -3.14 5.03 3.27
CA VAL A 17 -2.37 4.44 2.15
C VAL A 17 -3.27 3.64 1.21
N ARG A 18 -4.26 2.91 1.76
CA ARG A 18 -5.26 2.19 0.96
C ARG A 18 -6.16 3.13 0.17
N TYR A 19 -6.56 4.25 0.77
CA TYR A 19 -7.33 5.28 0.06
C TYR A 19 -6.54 5.85 -1.11
N TYR A 20 -5.27 6.20 -0.90
CA TYR A 20 -4.38 6.68 -1.96
C TYR A 20 -4.11 5.63 -3.04
N ALA A 21 -4.04 4.36 -2.67
CA ALA A 21 -3.98 3.27 -3.64
C ALA A 21 -5.27 3.14 -4.47
N ASN A 22 -6.44 3.30 -3.84
CA ASN A 22 -7.72 3.23 -4.53
C ASN A 22 -7.95 4.37 -5.53
N ILE A 23 -7.49 5.58 -5.21
CA ILE A 23 -7.60 6.73 -6.12
C ILE A 23 -6.46 6.79 -7.15
N GLY A 24 -5.58 5.78 -7.19
CA GLY A 24 -4.46 5.70 -8.14
C GLY A 24 -3.29 6.65 -7.84
N MET A 25 -3.26 7.27 -6.67
CA MET A 25 -2.18 8.17 -6.24
C MET A 25 -0.91 7.40 -5.83
N VAL A 26 -1.05 6.16 -5.38
CA VAL A 26 0.06 5.27 -5.03
C VAL A 26 -0.19 3.90 -5.64
N THR A 27 0.78 3.35 -6.39
CA THR A 27 0.67 1.99 -6.93
C THR A 27 1.30 1.01 -5.95
N PRO A 28 0.52 0.29 -5.12
CA PRO A 28 1.11 -0.72 -4.24
C PRO A 28 1.71 -1.82 -5.10
N HIS A 29 3.00 -2.09 -4.89
CA HIS A 29 3.67 -3.18 -5.59
C HIS A 29 3.12 -4.51 -5.06
N GLN A 30 2.25 -5.13 -5.85
CA GLN A 30 1.77 -6.50 -5.66
C GLN A 30 2.89 -7.48 -5.95
N ASP A 31 3.12 -8.37 -5.00
CA ASP A 31 3.98 -9.51 -5.23
C ASP A 31 3.29 -10.44 -6.24
N PRO A 32 3.90 -10.79 -7.39
CA PRO A 32 3.25 -11.65 -8.38
C PRO A 32 3.06 -13.09 -7.90
N ALA A 33 3.83 -13.52 -6.88
CA ALA A 33 3.88 -14.91 -6.42
C ALA A 33 2.80 -15.26 -5.40
N THR A 34 2.31 -14.27 -4.65
CA THR A 34 1.22 -14.43 -3.71
C THR A 34 0.33 -13.21 -3.91
N SER A 35 -0.94 -13.41 -4.27
CA SER A 35 -1.88 -12.34 -4.67
C SER A 35 -2.18 -11.27 -3.58
N TYR A 36 -1.33 -11.15 -2.56
CA TYR A 36 -1.40 -10.22 -1.43
C TYR A 36 -0.76 -8.86 -1.75
N ARG A 37 -1.48 -7.80 -1.37
CA ARG A 37 -1.09 -6.37 -1.44
C ARG A 37 -0.55 -5.86 -0.11
#